data_AF-A0A0L6CKD2-F1
#
_entry.id   AF-A0A0L6CKD2-F1
#
_cell.length_a   1.000
_cell.length_b   1.000
_cell.length_c   1.000
_cell.angle_alpha   90.00
_cell.angle_beta   90.00
_cell.angle_gamma   90.00
#
_symmetry.space_group_name_H-M   'P 1'
#
loop_
_entity.id
_entity.type
_entity.pdbx_description
1 polymer ?
#
loop_
_entity_poly.entity_id
_entity_poly.type
_entity_poly.pdbx_seq_one_letter_code
_entity_poly.pdbx_strand_id
1 'polypeptide(L)'
;MRLTQQQGKRLCELVHLLRRDWDLPGIETAVREAAKDATAVDVCVAAIRAAGNSEAKTPGLIPRPGAHWSQTPKGEQRQHSTCAHGNRQRVCDECNAGLTTAPPDWRNRTEPEPTTTDENDEDEQP
;
A
#
# COMPACT_ATOMS: atom_id res chain seq x y z
N MET A 1 7.88 -6.10 20.66
CA MET A 1 8.05 -7.08 19.58
C MET A 1 9.29 -6.69 18.76
N ARG A 2 10.27 -7.59 18.59
CA ARG A 2 11.48 -7.35 17.80
C ARG A 2 11.33 -7.92 16.39
N LEU A 3 12.01 -7.31 15.42
CA LEU A 3 11.95 -7.71 14.01
C LEU A 3 12.74 -9.02 13.82
N THR A 4 12.12 -10.08 13.32
CA THR A 4 12.82 -11.32 13.03
C THR A 4 13.59 -11.23 11.71
N GLN A 5 14.56 -12.12 11.49
CA GLN A 5 15.32 -12.15 10.24
C GLN A 5 14.42 -12.35 9.01
N GLN A 6 13.45 -13.28 9.10
CA GLN A 6 12.52 -13.53 8.00
C GLN A 6 11.62 -12.32 7.71
N GLN A 7 11.15 -11.63 8.75
CA GLN A 7 10.38 -10.39 8.60
C GLN A 7 11.24 -9.28 7.98
N GLY A 8 12.48 -9.11 8.45
CA GLY A 8 13.43 -8.14 7.93
C GLY A 8 13.70 -8.35 6.43
N LYS A 9 13.95 -9.60 6.00
CA LYS A 9 14.17 -9.91 4.59
C LYS A 9 12.97 -9.52 3.72
N ARG A 10 11.75 -9.90 4.13
CA ARG A 10 10.51 -9.55 3.39
C ARG A 10 10.27 -8.03 3.36
N LEU A 11 10.57 -7.33 4.45
CA LEU A 11 10.51 -5.87 4.48
C LEU A 11 11.51 -5.25 3.49
N CYS A 12 12.74 -5.74 3.43
CA CYS A 12 13.76 -5.22 2.52
C CYS A 12 13.37 -5.44 1.05
N GLU A 13 12.86 -6.63 0.72
CA GLU A 13 12.31 -6.93 -0.61
C GLU A 13 11.18 -5.95 -0.98
N LEU A 14 10.22 -5.72 -0.08
CA LEU A 14 9.14 -4.76 -0.29
C LEU A 14 9.67 -3.33 -0.52
N VAL A 15 10.60 -2.87 0.31
CA VAL A 15 11.18 -1.53 0.19
C VAL A 15 11.92 -1.36 -1.13
N HIS A 16 12.66 -2.38 -1.58
CA HIS A 16 13.32 -2.35 -2.89
C HIS A 16 12.32 -2.30 -4.05
N LEU A 17 11.18 -2.99 -3.93
CA LEU A 17 10.11 -2.89 -4.94
C LEU A 17 9.50 -1.48 -5.01
N LEU A 18 9.38 -0.79 -3.87
CA LEU A 18 8.90 0.59 -3.79
C LEU A 18 9.95 1.61 -4.28
N ARG A 19 11.24 1.33 -4.07
CA ARG A 19 12.38 2.18 -4.44
C ARG A 19 13.48 1.35 -5.10
N ARG A 20 13.28 1.09 -6.40
CA ARG A 20 14.21 0.28 -7.21
C ARG A 20 15.59 0.90 -7.41
N ASP A 21 15.71 2.21 -7.17
CA ASP A 21 16.97 2.94 -7.17
C ASP A 21 17.85 2.63 -5.94
N TRP A 22 17.27 2.09 -4.86
CA TRP A 22 18.01 1.67 -3.69
C TRP A 22 18.44 0.21 -3.82
N ASP A 23 19.68 -0.09 -3.47
CA ASP A 23 20.21 -1.44 -3.48
C ASP A 23 19.72 -2.25 -2.27
N LEU A 24 19.45 -3.54 -2.49
CA LEU A 24 18.96 -4.44 -1.43
C LEU A 24 19.93 -4.54 -0.23
N PRO A 25 21.27 -4.67 -0.41
CA PRO A 25 22.21 -4.73 0.71
C PRO A 25 22.24 -3.45 1.56
N GLY A 26 22.12 -2.28 0.92
CA GLY A 26 22.01 -0.99 1.60
C GLY A 26 20.74 -0.90 2.45
N ILE A 27 19.61 -1.38 1.93
CA ILE A 27 18.34 -1.44 2.68
C ILE A 27 18.45 -2.39 3.87
N GLU A 28 18.99 -3.60 3.68
CA GLU A 28 19.18 -4.58 4.76
C GLU A 28 20.04 -4.01 5.91
N THR A 29 21.13 -3.32 5.55
CA THR A 29 22.01 -2.67 6.53
C THR A 29 21.27 -1.61 7.32
N ALA A 30 20.50 -0.75 6.64
CA ALA A 30 19.75 0.32 7.26
C ALA A 30 18.62 -0.17 8.17
N VAL A 31 17.87 -1.21 7.75
CA VAL A 31 16.82 -1.85 8.54
C VAL A 31 17.39 -2.54 9.78
N ARG A 32 18.52 -3.25 9.62
CA ARG A 32 19.22 -3.89 10.75
C ARG A 32 19.69 -2.86 11.77
N GLU A 33 20.20 -1.71 11.33
CA GLU A 33 20.61 -0.63 12.21
C GLU A 33 19.41 -0.07 12.99
N ALA A 34 18.32 0.25 12.29
CA ALA A 34 17.10 0.76 12.90
C ALA A 34 16.47 -0.22 13.93
N ALA A 35 16.55 -1.53 13.67
CA ALA A 35 16.00 -2.57 14.55
C ALA A 35 16.71 -2.70 15.90
N LYS A 36 17.89 -2.10 16.08
CA LYS A 36 18.59 -2.04 17.38
C LYS A 36 17.78 -1.25 18.40
N ASP A 37 17.24 -0.11 17.99
CA ASP A 37 16.65 0.88 18.90
C ASP A 37 15.12 0.94 18.83
N ALA A 38 14.51 0.39 17.78
CA ALA A 38 13.07 0.47 17.54
C ALA A 38 12.33 -0.88 17.57
N THR A 39 11.00 -0.83 17.69
CA THR A 39 10.15 -2.02 17.60
C THR A 39 10.01 -2.48 16.15
N ALA A 40 9.63 -3.75 15.93
CA ALA A 40 9.40 -4.27 14.58
C ALA A 40 8.40 -3.44 13.77
N VAL A 41 7.32 -2.98 14.43
CA VAL A 41 6.27 -2.19 13.78
C VAL A 41 6.81 -0.83 13.36
N ASP A 42 7.53 -0.15 14.25
CA ASP A 42 8.08 1.18 13.97
C ASP A 42 9.10 1.12 12.83
N VAL A 43 9.95 0.08 12.80
CA VAL A 43 10.91 -0.12 11.70
C VAL A 43 10.19 -0.32 10.36
N CYS A 44 9.15 -1.15 10.31
CA CYS A 44 8.37 -1.35 9.09
C CYS A 44 7.76 -0.03 8.59
N VAL A 45 7.13 0.72 9.50
CA VAL A 45 6.48 2.00 9.18
C VAL A 45 7.51 3.03 8.72
N ALA A 46 8.62 3.17 9.43
CA ALA A 46 9.69 4.10 9.11
C ALA A 46 10.33 3.79 7.75
N ALA A 47 10.58 2.50 7.45
CA ALA A 47 11.14 2.08 6.17
C ALA A 47 10.21 2.38 4.99
N ILE A 48 8.91 2.07 5.12
CA ILE A 48 7.92 2.35 4.06
C ILE A 48 7.79 3.86 3.81
N ARG A 49 7.74 4.66 4.88
CA ARG A 49 7.67 6.12 4.76
C ARG A 49 8.94 6.73 4.16
N ALA A 50 10.11 6.23 4.56
CA ALA A 50 11.38 6.67 3.99
C ALA A 50 11.45 6.34 2.49
N ALA A 51 10.97 5.17 2.08
CA ALA A 51 10.89 4.78 0.67
C ALA A 51 9.96 5.73 -0.13
N GLY A 52 8.81 6.09 0.44
CA GLY A 52 7.86 7.04 -0.16
C GLY A 52 8.34 8.50 -0.22
N ASN A 53 9.43 8.84 0.45
CA ASN A 53 10.00 10.19 0.39
C ASN A 53 10.95 10.34 -0.81
N SER A 54 10.57 11.15 -1.81
CA SER A 54 11.36 11.42 -3.02
C SER A 54 12.67 12.19 -2.77
N GLU A 55 12.74 12.90 -1.63
CA GLU A 55 13.96 13.58 -1.20
C GLU A 55 14.97 12.63 -0.56
N ALA A 56 14.52 11.49 -0.03
CA ALA A 56 15.41 10.47 0.52
C ALA A 56 16.17 9.79 -0.63
N LYS A 57 17.46 10.13 -0.79
CA LYS A 57 18.30 9.57 -1.87
C LYS A 57 18.88 8.20 -1.56
N THR A 58 18.99 7.84 -0.28
CA THR A 58 19.62 6.59 0.13
C THR A 58 18.85 5.93 1.28
N PRO A 59 18.94 4.59 1.42
CA PRO A 59 18.34 3.88 2.54
C PRO A 59 18.95 4.26 3.90
N GLY A 60 20.12 4.91 3.92
CA GLY A 60 20.77 5.40 5.13
C GLY A 60 19.97 6.43 5.93
N LEU A 61 18.87 6.96 5.38
CA LEU A 61 17.92 7.79 6.12
C LEU A 61 17.08 6.98 7.11
N ILE A 62 16.81 5.69 6.85
CA ILE A 62 15.94 4.85 7.67
C ILE A 62 16.35 4.87 9.15
N PRO A 63 17.59 4.55 9.55
CA PRO A 63 17.98 4.56 10.96
C PRO A 63 18.12 5.96 11.56
N ARG A 64 18.10 7.03 10.76
CA ARG A 64 18.26 8.39 11.27
C ARG A 64 16.93 8.93 11.81
N PRO A 65 16.96 9.75 12.88
CA PRO A 65 15.77 10.47 13.32
C PRO A 65 15.19 11.32 12.19
N GLY A 66 13.87 11.37 12.08
CA GLY A 66 13.21 12.11 11.02
C GLY A 66 11.69 11.93 11.00
N ALA A 67 11.02 12.64 10.09
CA ALA A 67 9.57 12.65 9.96
C ALA A 67 8.98 11.24 9.71
N HIS A 68 9.74 10.34 9.09
CA HIS A 68 9.33 8.96 8.84
C HIS A 68 9.13 8.15 10.14
N TRP A 69 9.77 8.53 11.25
CA TRP A 69 9.56 7.92 12.56
C TRP A 69 8.34 8.51 13.30
N SER A 70 8.14 9.82 13.21
CA SER A 70 7.23 10.54 14.14
C SER A 70 5.86 10.92 13.55
N GLN A 71 5.69 10.91 12.23
CA GLN A 71 4.44 11.37 11.63
C GLN A 71 3.47 10.23 11.38
N THR A 72 2.28 10.23 12.00
CA THR A 72 1.15 9.47 11.43
C THR A 72 0.95 9.94 9.98
N PRO A 73 0.84 9.03 8.98
CA PRO A 73 0.63 9.46 7.62
C PRO A 73 -0.72 10.17 7.61
N LYS A 74 -0.72 11.48 7.34
CA LYS A 74 -1.97 12.14 6.95
C LYS A 74 -2.29 11.56 5.59
N GLY A 75 -3.13 10.53 5.55
CA GLY A 75 -3.66 10.02 4.29
C GLY A 75 -4.15 11.22 3.49
N GLU A 76 -3.72 11.32 2.23
CA GLU A 76 -4.13 12.41 1.37
C GLU A 76 -5.65 12.48 1.39
N GLN A 77 -6.20 13.56 1.95
CA GLN A 77 -7.63 13.77 1.87
C GLN A 77 -7.93 14.05 0.41
N ARG A 78 -8.37 13.01 -0.31
CA ARG A 78 -8.96 13.19 -1.63
C ARG A 78 -10.03 14.26 -1.49
N GLN A 79 -9.84 15.38 -2.17
CA GLN A 79 -10.90 16.39 -2.29
C GLN A 79 -12.07 15.69 -2.97
N HIS A 80 -13.23 15.69 -2.32
CA HIS A 80 -14.42 15.05 -2.84
C HIS A 80 -14.90 15.88 -4.03
N SER A 81 -14.95 15.27 -5.22
CA SER A 81 -15.61 15.88 -6.35
C SER A 81 -17.06 16.15 -5.96
N THR A 82 -17.59 17.31 -6.37
CA THR A 82 -19.00 17.64 -6.11
C THR A 82 -19.86 16.56 -6.75
N CYS A 83 -20.76 15.93 -5.99
CA CYS A 83 -21.67 14.95 -6.55
C CYS A 83 -22.69 15.63 -7.47
N ALA A 84 -23.45 14.86 -8.26
CA ALA A 84 -24.49 15.39 -9.13
C ALA A 84 -25.55 16.22 -8.38
N HIS A 85 -25.72 16.01 -7.07
CA HIS A 85 -26.62 16.76 -6.19
C HIS A 85 -26.03 18.08 -5.68
N GLY A 86 -24.84 18.49 -6.15
CA GLY A 86 -24.22 19.77 -5.77
C GLY A 86 -23.53 19.77 -4.39
N ASN A 87 -23.48 18.63 -3.69
CA ASN A 87 -22.84 18.52 -2.38
C ASN A 87 -21.35 18.11 -2.51
N ARG A 88 -20.48 18.71 -1.66
CA ARG A 88 -19.04 18.38 -1.54
C ARG A 88 -18.70 17.60 -0.27
N GLN A 89 -19.70 17.20 0.51
CA GLN A 89 -19.49 16.39 1.70
C GLN A 89 -19.05 14.97 1.36
N ARG A 90 -18.31 14.37 2.30
CA ARG A 90 -17.76 13.01 2.21
C ARG A 90 -18.84 11.94 2.05
N VAL A 91 -20.03 12.21 2.58
CA VAL A 91 -21.21 11.36 2.56
C VAL A 91 -22.38 12.29 2.25
N CYS A 92 -22.81 12.34 0.99
CA CYS A 92 -24.05 12.99 0.62
C CYS A 92 -25.19 12.00 0.90
N ASP A 93 -26.19 12.41 1.68
CA ASP A 93 -27.30 11.53 2.09
C ASP A 93 -28.03 10.91 0.90
N GLU A 94 -28.26 11.69 -0.17
CA GLU A 94 -28.90 11.22 -1.40
C GLU A 94 -28.01 10.21 -2.16
N CYS A 95 -26.70 10.43 -2.23
CA CYS A 95 -25.78 9.44 -2.80
C CYS A 95 -25.70 8.17 -1.94
N ASN A 96 -25.71 8.33 -0.62
CA ASN A 96 -25.59 7.23 0.33
C ASN A 96 -26.86 6.36 0.35
N ALA A 97 -28.04 6.96 0.17
CA ALA A 97 -29.31 6.24 0.06
C ALA A 97 -29.39 5.34 -1.18
N GLY A 98 -28.70 5.70 -2.27
CA GLY A 98 -28.62 4.91 -3.50
C GLY A 98 -27.59 3.79 -3.48
N LEU A 99 -26.72 3.74 -2.46
CA LEU A 99 -25.79 2.62 -2.29
C LEU A 99 -26.56 1.43 -1.71
N THR A 100 -26.69 0.37 -2.49
CA THR A 100 -27.13 -0.93 -1.96
C THR A 100 -26.16 -1.36 -0.87
N THR A 101 -26.69 -1.78 0.29
CA THR A 101 -25.88 -2.38 1.35
C THR A 101 -25.06 -3.52 0.77
N ALA A 102 -23.78 -3.60 1.17
CA ALA A 102 -22.92 -4.70 0.76
C ALA A 102 -23.62 -6.03 1.12
N PRO A 103 -23.67 -7.00 0.18
CA PRO A 103 -24.27 -8.32 0.45
C PRO A 103 -23.67 -8.94 1.72
N PRO A 104 -24.45 -9.64 2.56
CA PRO A 104 -23.98 -10.14 3.87
C PRO A 104 -22.70 -11.00 3.81
N ASP A 105 -22.43 -11.61 2.66
CA ASP A 105 -21.31 -12.49 2.34
C ASP A 105 -20.10 -11.77 1.70
N TRP A 106 -20.11 -10.43 1.57
CA TRP A 106 -19.11 -9.68 0.79
C TRP A 106 -17.66 -9.89 1.25
N ARG A 107 -17.43 -10.21 2.53
CA ARG A 107 -16.09 -10.52 3.07
C ARG A 107 -15.60 -11.92 2.75
N ASN A 108 -16.50 -12.82 2.33
CA ASN A 108 -16.21 -14.23 2.11
C ASN A 108 -16.05 -14.57 0.61
N ARG A 109 -16.19 -13.59 -0.29
CA ARG A 109 -15.94 -13.76 -1.73
C ARG A 109 -14.43 -13.66 -2.00
N THR A 110 -13.76 -14.80 -2.10
CA THR A 110 -12.33 -14.90 -2.47
C THR A 110 -12.09 -15.61 -3.79
N GLU A 111 -12.96 -15.43 -4.79
CA GLU A 111 -12.70 -16.01 -6.11
C GLU A 111 -12.87 -14.96 -7.21
N PRO A 112 -11.87 -14.80 -8.10
CA PRO A 112 -12.11 -14.19 -9.40
C PRO A 112 -12.98 -15.17 -10.21
N GLU A 113 -14.15 -14.71 -10.69
CA GLU A 113 -14.90 -15.50 -11.65
C GLU A 113 -14.02 -15.74 -12.89
N PRO A 114 -13.97 -16.97 -13.42
CA PRO A 114 -13.21 -17.25 -14.63
C PRO A 114 -13.80 -16.45 -15.78
N THR A 115 -12.98 -15.58 -16.35
CA THR A 115 -13.21 -14.97 -17.66
C THR A 115 -13.36 -16.11 -18.67
N THR A 116 -14.57 -16.48 -19.07
CA THR A 116 -14.76 -17.24 -20.31
C THR A 116 -14.49 -16.28 -21.46
N THR A 117 -13.24 -16.26 -21.89
CA THR A 117 -12.82 -15.82 -23.22
C THR A 117 -12.85 -17.05 -24.13
N ASP A 118 -13.23 -16.81 -25.38
CA ASP A 118 -13.31 -17.73 -26.52
C ASP A 118 -14.51 -18.69 -26.49
N GLU A 119 -15.33 -18.83 -27.55
CA GLU A 119 -14.94 -18.96 -28.96
C GLU A 119 -15.94 -18.26 -29.91
N ASN A 120 -15.43 -17.34 -30.73
CA ASN A 120 -15.86 -17.15 -32.12
C ASN A 120 -14.71 -17.67 -33.01
N ASP A 121 -15.03 -17.98 -34.27
CA ASP A 121 -14.21 -18.62 -35.33
C ASP A 121 -14.28 -20.16 -35.30
N GLU A 122 -14.58 -20.89 -36.38
CA GLU A 122 -14.72 -20.64 -37.81
C GLU A 122 -15.39 -21.90 -38.44
N ASP A 123 -16.02 -21.71 -39.61
CA ASP A 123 -16.25 -22.68 -40.69
C ASP A 123 -17.08 -23.98 -40.47
N GLU A 124 -18.22 -24.09 -41.17
CA GLU A 124 -18.40 -25.15 -42.20
C GLU A 124 -19.62 -24.85 -43.12
N GLN A 125 -19.34 -24.50 -44.38
CA GLN A 125 -20.26 -24.69 -45.51
C GLN A 125 -20.08 -26.11 -46.07
N PRO A 126 -21.13 -26.72 -46.64
CA PRO A 126 -21.30 -26.69 -48.09
C PRO A 126 -22.71 -26.36 -48.59
#